data_AF-A0A0G0B1Z7-F1
#
_entry.id   AF-A0A0G0B1Z7-F1
#
_cell.length_a   1.000
_cell.length_b   1.000
_cell.length_c   1.000
_cell.angle_alpha   90.00
_cell.angle_beta   90.00
_cell.angle_gamma   90.00
#
_symmetry.space_group_name_H-M   'P 1'
#
loop_
_entity.id
_entity.type
_entity.pdbx_description
1 polymer ?
#
loop_
_entity_poly.entity_id
_entity_poly.type
_entity_poly.pdbx_seq_one_letter_code
_entity_poly.pdbx_strand_id
1 'polypeptide(L)'
;MLLIQNMNSETKNCQNCKKDFVIESDDFAFYEKMKVPAPTFCPDCRLQRRLSFRNERALYKRSCELCGKDTITMYDLSGGIKNYCGECWQSDKWDPMQYGKEHDFSKSFFNQFSELIRKIPHRNLSVNFTTLMNSNFTNMNHALKNCYYLFNSDYDENCMYSEEVEHSKDCVDVTMIEGTELAYESLNCNKCYQIYYSVDCENSHNIWFSKNLSGCSNCFGCMNLRNQQYHIFNEKVSKEEYDKKVGEYKLDSYANVQNLKKKISEFWLNFPHKYIHGVKNLNSSGDYISNSKYVEKSFIATESENCKHCMWLILGGNKECFDFTQFGENGHLVYESLISGQNINNVIGGNVVVDGRNISYSMHCVGNNSNLFGCFGLRNKQYCILNKQYTKEEYEALVPKIIAHMNEMPYVDKKGRIYKYGEFFPAEISQFSYNETSAQEFFPMKKESAEGNGFLWKDVKEKNYKITLKSQDLPDSILDVKEDITAQIIECEHRGQCNEQCATAFRVISQELQFYKSQNLPLPRLCPNCRHYQRTKNRNPVKLFLRNCAKCNKEIETSYASDRPEIVYCEQCYQQEVA
;
A
#
# COMPACT_ATOMS: atom_id res chain seq x y z
N MET A 1 -2.76 -23.52 37.03
CA MET A 1 -1.89 -24.25 36.08
C MET A 1 -2.79 -25.13 35.23
N LEU A 2 -3.37 -24.54 34.17
CA LEU A 2 -4.22 -25.29 33.23
C LEU A 2 -3.30 -25.98 32.22
N LEU A 3 -3.60 -27.24 31.92
CA LEU A 3 -2.90 -28.02 30.91
C LEU A 3 -3.20 -27.41 29.54
N ILE A 4 -2.19 -26.83 28.90
CA ILE A 4 -2.24 -26.58 27.46
C ILE A 4 -2.31 -27.96 26.81
N GLN A 5 -3.48 -28.32 26.28
CA GLN A 5 -3.56 -29.43 25.34
C GLN A 5 -2.80 -29.00 24.09
N ASN A 6 -1.69 -29.66 23.76
CA ASN A 6 -1.03 -29.46 22.48
C ASN A 6 -2.01 -29.88 21.37
N MET A 7 -2.67 -28.90 20.77
CA MET A 7 -3.51 -29.11 19.60
C MET A 7 -2.62 -29.45 18.42
N ASN A 8 -2.96 -30.51 17.67
CA ASN A 8 -2.29 -30.79 16.42
C ASN A 8 -2.67 -29.74 15.36
N SER A 9 -1.82 -29.55 14.35
CA SER A 9 -2.16 -28.69 13.21
C SER A 9 -3.42 -29.19 12.49
N GLU A 10 -4.23 -28.24 12.00
CA GLU A 10 -5.52 -28.52 11.38
C GLU A 10 -5.52 -28.00 9.93
N THR A 11 -5.86 -28.86 8.97
CA THR A 11 -6.09 -28.44 7.58
C THR A 11 -7.56 -28.07 7.40
N LYS A 12 -7.84 -26.82 7.02
CA LYS A 12 -9.19 -26.31 6.75
C LYS A 12 -9.36 -25.91 5.29
N ASN A 13 -10.59 -26.04 4.79
CA ASN A 13 -10.95 -25.51 3.49
C ASN A 13 -11.36 -24.03 3.60
N CYS A 14 -10.73 -23.14 2.82
CA CYS A 14 -11.03 -21.72 2.82
C CYS A 14 -12.45 -21.44 2.31
N GLN A 15 -13.27 -20.79 3.14
CA GLN A 15 -14.65 -20.45 2.81
C GLN A 15 -14.79 -19.65 1.50
N ASN A 16 -13.80 -18.81 1.15
CA ASN A 16 -13.79 -18.06 -0.10
C ASN A 16 -13.31 -18.89 -1.29
N CYS A 17 -12.00 -19.18 -1.35
CA CYS A 17 -11.36 -19.75 -2.56
C CYS A 17 -11.44 -21.28 -2.67
N LYS A 18 -12.01 -21.96 -1.66
CA LYS A 18 -12.14 -23.42 -1.57
C LYS A 18 -10.82 -24.20 -1.67
N LYS A 19 -9.69 -23.53 -1.44
CA LYS A 19 -8.37 -24.16 -1.27
C LYS A 19 -8.14 -24.51 0.19
N ASP A 20 -7.39 -25.57 0.42
CA ASP A 20 -6.98 -25.95 1.76
C ASP A 20 -5.87 -25.03 2.28
N PHE A 21 -5.87 -24.78 3.59
CA PHE A 21 -4.84 -24.05 4.30
C PHE A 21 -4.64 -24.68 5.69
N VAL A 22 -3.41 -24.61 6.20
CA VAL A 22 -3.05 -25.16 7.51
C VAL A 22 -3.16 -24.06 8.56
N ILE A 23 -3.64 -24.44 9.74
CA ILE A 23 -3.53 -23.70 10.98
C ILE A 23 -2.56 -24.49 11.85
N GLU A 24 -1.45 -23.88 12.25
CA GLU A 24 -0.40 -24.57 13.00
C GLU A 24 -0.82 -24.77 14.46
N SER A 25 -0.20 -25.74 15.15
CA SER A 25 -0.47 -26.05 16.57
C SER A 25 -0.44 -24.79 17.45
N ASP A 26 0.54 -23.94 17.20
CA ASP A 26 0.86 -22.77 18.01
C ASP A 26 -0.09 -21.59 17.72
N ASP A 27 -0.74 -21.58 16.56
CA ASP A 27 -1.74 -20.57 16.19
C ASP A 27 -3.02 -20.69 17.04
N PHE A 28 -3.37 -21.90 17.51
CA PHE A 28 -4.54 -22.07 18.38
C PHE A 28 -4.42 -21.33 19.71
N ALA A 29 -3.21 -21.29 20.29
CA ALA A 29 -2.93 -20.51 21.48
C ALA A 29 -3.01 -18.99 21.25
N PHE A 30 -2.81 -18.52 20.00
CA PHE A 30 -3.07 -17.13 19.63
C PHE A 30 -4.59 -16.83 19.63
N TYR A 31 -5.40 -17.66 18.95
CA TYR A 31 -6.84 -17.42 18.84
C TYR A 31 -7.56 -17.53 20.20
N GLU A 32 -7.12 -18.45 21.08
CA GLU A 32 -7.62 -18.56 22.45
C GLU A 32 -7.35 -17.27 23.26
N LYS A 33 -6.12 -16.75 23.24
CA LYS A 33 -5.75 -15.47 23.90
C LYS A 33 -6.59 -14.31 23.37
N MET A 34 -6.87 -14.28 22.07
CA MET A 34 -7.71 -13.28 21.42
C MET A 34 -9.21 -13.46 21.66
N LYS A 35 -9.64 -14.59 22.26
CA LYS A 35 -11.04 -14.95 22.49
C LYS A 35 -11.88 -14.97 21.21
N VAL A 36 -11.29 -15.42 20.11
CA VAL A 36 -11.96 -15.56 18.80
C VAL A 36 -11.86 -16.99 18.28
N PRO A 37 -12.79 -17.45 17.43
CA PRO A 37 -12.60 -18.69 16.69
C PRO A 37 -11.40 -18.58 15.74
N ALA A 38 -10.74 -19.72 15.50
CA ALA A 38 -9.77 -19.86 14.43
C ALA A 38 -10.42 -19.59 13.05
N PRO A 39 -9.69 -19.02 12.08
CA PRO A 39 -10.25 -18.44 10.85
C PRO A 39 -10.97 -19.44 9.94
N THR A 40 -11.93 -18.91 9.17
CA THR A 40 -12.57 -19.64 8.07
C THR A 40 -12.02 -19.28 6.68
N PHE A 41 -11.11 -18.29 6.60
CA PHE A 41 -10.49 -17.81 5.37
C PHE A 41 -8.96 -18.01 5.40
N CYS A 42 -8.37 -18.45 4.29
CA CYS A 42 -6.91 -18.54 4.16
C CYS A 42 -6.25 -17.14 4.13
N PRO A 43 -4.96 -17.01 4.46
CA PRO A 43 -4.25 -15.72 4.53
C PRO A 43 -4.42 -14.82 3.30
N ASP A 44 -4.26 -15.34 2.08
CA ASP A 44 -4.43 -14.58 0.83
C ASP A 44 -5.83 -13.95 0.72
N CYS A 45 -6.87 -14.72 1.06
CA CYS A 45 -8.25 -14.23 1.01
C CYS A 45 -8.54 -13.21 2.09
N ARG A 46 -7.90 -13.35 3.26
CA ARG A 46 -7.99 -12.37 4.35
C ARG A 46 -7.31 -11.06 3.93
N LEU A 47 -6.10 -11.12 3.37
CA LEU A 47 -5.39 -9.97 2.83
C LEU A 47 -6.15 -9.25 1.71
N GLN A 48 -6.63 -9.99 0.70
CA GLN A 48 -7.44 -9.42 -0.39
C GLN A 48 -8.71 -8.74 0.15
N ARG A 49 -9.38 -9.37 1.13
CA ARG A 49 -10.56 -8.82 1.82
C ARG A 49 -10.22 -7.50 2.51
N ARG A 50 -9.09 -7.42 3.23
CA ARG A 50 -8.62 -6.17 3.85
C ARG A 50 -8.36 -5.08 2.82
N LEU A 51 -7.51 -5.35 1.82
CA LEU A 51 -7.11 -4.37 0.81
C LEU A 51 -8.31 -3.78 0.04
N SER A 52 -9.43 -4.50 -0.06
CA SER A 52 -10.69 -3.99 -0.64
C SER A 52 -11.34 -2.84 0.14
N PHE A 53 -10.83 -2.48 1.32
CA PHE A 53 -11.24 -1.28 2.09
C PHE A 53 -10.20 -0.14 2.02
N ARG A 54 -9.19 -0.22 1.14
CA ARG A 54 -8.16 0.82 0.96
C ARG A 54 -8.23 1.41 -0.45
N ASN A 55 -8.62 2.67 -0.56
CA ASN A 55 -8.51 3.46 -1.79
C ASN A 55 -7.46 4.56 -1.59
N GLU A 56 -6.28 4.37 -2.16
CA GLU A 56 -5.25 5.42 -2.22
C GLU A 56 -5.54 6.41 -3.34
N ARG A 57 -5.64 5.92 -4.58
CA ARG A 57 -5.42 6.68 -5.82
C ARG A 57 -6.69 7.05 -6.61
N ALA A 58 -7.83 6.41 -6.36
CA ALA A 58 -9.08 6.70 -7.06
C ALA A 58 -9.79 7.90 -6.42
N LEU A 59 -9.36 9.11 -6.82
CA LEU A 59 -9.83 10.38 -6.27
C LEU A 59 -10.88 11.08 -7.15
N TYR A 60 -11.88 11.68 -6.51
CA TYR A 60 -13.04 12.34 -7.12
C TYR A 60 -13.14 13.80 -6.70
N LYS A 61 -13.36 14.71 -7.65
CA LYS A 61 -13.73 16.09 -7.32
C LYS A 61 -15.19 16.14 -6.89
N ARG A 62 -15.46 16.54 -5.65
CA ARG A 62 -16.80 16.72 -5.05
C ARG A 62 -16.78 17.91 -4.11
N SER A 63 -17.93 18.53 -3.89
CA SER A 63 -18.07 19.56 -2.85
C SER A 63 -18.29 18.90 -1.48
N CYS A 64 -17.80 19.54 -0.42
CA CYS A 64 -18.02 19.14 0.97
C CYS A 64 -19.48 19.36 1.36
N GLU A 65 -20.14 18.34 1.90
CA GLU A 65 -21.58 18.40 2.20
C GLU A 65 -21.94 19.20 3.47
N LEU A 66 -20.95 19.62 4.27
CA LEU A 66 -21.17 20.50 5.43
C LEU A 66 -20.96 21.99 5.11
N CYS A 67 -20.09 22.34 4.15
CA CYS A 67 -19.70 23.73 3.89
C CYS A 67 -19.72 24.17 2.43
N GLY A 68 -20.06 23.29 1.48
CA GLY A 68 -20.16 23.59 0.05
C GLY A 68 -18.82 23.84 -0.68
N LYS A 69 -17.68 23.93 0.02
CA LYS A 69 -16.36 24.09 -0.60
C LYS A 69 -16.05 22.90 -1.52
N ASP A 70 -15.55 23.18 -2.73
CA ASP A 70 -14.97 22.17 -3.60
C ASP A 70 -13.76 21.49 -2.93
N THR A 71 -13.69 20.16 -3.05
CA THR A 71 -12.59 19.35 -2.54
C THR A 71 -12.36 18.13 -3.44
N ILE A 72 -11.41 17.29 -3.04
CA ILE A 72 -11.23 15.94 -3.57
C ILE A 72 -11.58 14.91 -2.50
N THR A 73 -12.00 13.72 -2.91
CA THR A 73 -12.37 12.65 -1.99
C THR A 73 -12.18 11.26 -2.58
N MET A 74 -12.00 10.26 -1.71
CA MET A 74 -11.95 8.83 -2.07
C MET A 74 -13.30 8.24 -2.52
N TYR A 75 -14.43 8.94 -2.35
CA TYR A 75 -15.77 8.37 -2.60
C TYR A 75 -16.44 8.92 -3.87
N ASP A 76 -16.79 8.04 -4.81
CA ASP A 76 -17.63 8.41 -5.97
C ASP A 76 -19.03 8.86 -5.51
N LEU A 77 -19.64 9.76 -6.28
CA LEU A 77 -20.99 10.25 -6.02
C LEU A 77 -22.05 9.14 -6.09
N SER A 78 -21.88 8.15 -6.99
CA SER A 78 -22.84 7.03 -7.10
C SER A 78 -22.79 6.04 -5.93
N GLY A 79 -21.77 6.11 -5.07
CA GLY A 79 -21.71 5.32 -3.84
C GLY A 79 -22.67 5.80 -2.75
N GLY A 80 -23.26 7.00 -2.89
CA GLY A 80 -24.18 7.58 -1.91
C GLY A 80 -23.54 8.01 -0.58
N ILE A 81 -22.23 7.84 -0.42
CA ILE A 81 -21.47 8.25 0.77
C ILE A 81 -21.40 9.77 0.84
N LYS A 82 -21.89 10.33 1.94
CA LYS A 82 -21.75 11.76 2.26
C LYS A 82 -20.31 12.08 2.64
N ASN A 83 -19.74 13.19 2.16
CA ASN A 83 -18.32 13.51 2.39
C ASN A 83 -18.11 14.89 3.04
N TYR A 84 -17.25 14.94 4.07
CA TYR A 84 -16.81 16.17 4.73
C TYR A 84 -15.31 16.41 4.53
N CYS A 85 -14.92 17.64 4.17
CA CYS A 85 -13.51 18.04 4.09
C CYS A 85 -12.82 18.00 5.47
N GLY A 86 -11.48 17.95 5.49
CA GLY A 86 -10.68 17.87 6.72
C GLY A 86 -11.08 18.88 7.81
N GLU A 87 -11.22 20.16 7.44
CA GLU A 87 -11.69 21.24 8.34
C GLU A 87 -13.04 20.90 8.98
N CYS A 88 -14.02 20.46 8.18
CA CYS A 88 -15.37 20.16 8.63
C CYS A 88 -15.41 18.90 9.50
N TRP A 89 -14.68 17.86 9.09
CA TRP A 89 -14.57 16.61 9.81
C TRP A 89 -14.08 16.80 11.25
N GLN A 90 -13.05 17.62 11.47
CA GLN A 90 -12.49 17.83 12.81
C GLN A 90 -13.23 18.89 13.65
N SER A 91 -14.13 19.68 13.04
CA SER A 91 -14.89 20.75 13.69
C SER A 91 -16.10 20.26 14.49
N ASP A 92 -16.52 21.04 15.50
CA ASP A 92 -17.68 20.75 16.36
C ASP A 92 -19.05 21.08 15.70
N LYS A 93 -19.07 21.25 14.36
CA LYS A 93 -20.30 21.56 13.59
C LYS A 93 -21.19 20.33 13.33
N TRP A 94 -20.74 19.14 13.71
CA TRP A 94 -21.46 17.89 13.58
C TRP A 94 -21.00 16.94 14.69
N ASP A 95 -21.84 15.97 15.07
CA ASP A 95 -21.51 14.97 16.08
C ASP A 95 -21.87 13.56 15.58
N PRO A 96 -20.91 12.62 15.47
CA PRO A 96 -21.19 11.24 15.06
C PRO A 96 -22.12 10.48 16.02
N MET A 97 -22.29 10.92 17.27
CA MET A 97 -23.26 10.32 18.21
C MET A 97 -24.73 10.60 17.83
N GLN A 98 -25.03 11.62 17.02
CA GLN A 98 -26.39 11.90 16.55
C GLN A 98 -26.97 10.79 15.66
N TYR A 99 -26.11 9.88 15.17
CA TYR A 99 -26.47 8.71 14.37
C TYR A 99 -26.56 7.43 15.22
N GLY A 100 -26.36 7.53 16.53
CA GLY A 100 -26.36 6.40 17.46
C GLY A 100 -27.69 5.66 17.49
N LYS A 101 -27.65 4.32 17.53
CA LYS A 101 -28.84 3.47 17.61
C LYS A 101 -28.67 2.33 18.61
N GLU A 102 -29.79 1.80 19.06
CA GLU A 102 -29.81 0.56 19.86
C GLU A 102 -29.55 -0.66 18.98
N HIS A 103 -29.04 -1.74 19.58
CA HIS A 103 -28.81 -3.00 18.89
C HIS A 103 -30.12 -3.78 18.72
N ASP A 104 -30.50 -4.03 17.48
CA ASP A 104 -31.70 -4.77 17.09
C ASP A 104 -31.41 -6.29 17.01
N PHE A 105 -31.87 -7.05 17.99
CA PHE A 105 -31.68 -8.52 18.03
C PHE A 105 -32.52 -9.29 16.97
N SER A 106 -33.28 -8.62 16.11
CA SER A 106 -33.92 -9.24 14.94
C SER A 106 -33.06 -9.20 13.67
N LYS A 107 -31.92 -8.49 13.70
CA LYS A 107 -31.02 -8.28 12.53
C LYS A 107 -29.58 -8.66 12.85
N SER A 108 -28.92 -9.42 11.98
CA SER A 108 -27.48 -9.70 12.13
C SER A 108 -26.64 -8.42 12.24
N PHE A 109 -25.61 -8.46 13.09
CA PHE A 109 -24.81 -7.29 13.47
C PHE A 109 -24.25 -6.51 12.27
N PHE A 110 -23.67 -7.21 11.29
CA PHE A 110 -23.05 -6.56 10.13
C PHE A 110 -24.05 -5.86 9.20
N ASN A 111 -25.32 -6.29 9.15
CA ASN A 111 -26.38 -5.52 8.48
C ASN A 111 -26.60 -4.18 9.19
N GLN A 112 -26.76 -4.21 10.51
CA GLN A 112 -26.95 -3.00 11.32
C GLN A 112 -25.73 -2.05 11.23
N PHE A 113 -24.52 -2.60 11.15
CA PHE A 113 -23.30 -1.82 11.01
C PHE A 113 -23.18 -1.18 9.61
N SER A 114 -23.51 -1.91 8.53
CA SER A 114 -23.56 -1.34 7.17
C SER A 114 -24.60 -0.22 7.04
N GLU A 115 -25.79 -0.38 7.64
CA GLU A 115 -26.80 0.69 7.74
C GLU A 115 -26.30 1.94 8.47
N LEU A 116 -25.40 1.79 9.45
CA LEU A 116 -24.84 2.89 10.25
C LEU A 116 -23.80 3.65 9.44
N ILE A 117 -22.82 2.95 8.86
CA ILE A 117 -21.76 3.52 8.00
C ILE A 117 -22.37 4.37 6.89
N ARG A 118 -23.35 3.83 6.14
CA ARG A 118 -23.99 4.52 5.00
C ARG A 118 -24.74 5.80 5.38
N LYS A 119 -25.06 6.01 6.66
CA LYS A 119 -25.78 7.20 7.15
C LYS A 119 -24.85 8.30 7.65
N ILE A 120 -23.75 7.92 8.31
CA ILE A 120 -22.81 8.87 8.88
C ILE A 120 -21.97 9.48 7.73
N PRO A 121 -21.70 10.78 7.74
CA PRO A 121 -20.73 11.38 6.84
C PRO A 121 -19.35 10.72 6.97
N HIS A 122 -18.62 10.62 5.87
CA HIS A 122 -17.23 10.16 5.85
C HIS A 122 -16.27 11.33 5.69
N ARG A 123 -15.06 11.16 6.21
CA ARG A 123 -13.96 12.08 5.94
C ARG A 123 -13.48 11.95 4.49
N ASN A 124 -13.36 13.07 3.78
CA ASN A 124 -13.05 13.09 2.35
C ASN A 124 -11.75 12.35 1.95
N LEU A 125 -10.68 12.54 2.72
CA LEU A 125 -9.33 12.00 2.53
C LEU A 125 -8.75 11.51 3.87
N SER A 126 -7.83 10.55 3.83
CA SER A 126 -7.15 10.04 5.03
C SER A 126 -5.78 10.71 5.23
N VAL A 127 -5.73 12.00 5.58
CA VAL A 127 -4.46 12.75 5.79
C VAL A 127 -4.33 13.30 7.22
N ASN A 128 -3.28 14.02 7.61
CA ASN A 128 -3.38 14.96 8.73
C ASN A 128 -3.47 16.39 8.18
N PHE A 129 -4.68 16.92 8.00
CA PHE A 129 -4.87 18.10 7.15
C PHE A 129 -4.18 19.36 7.70
N THR A 130 -3.99 19.46 9.01
CA THR A 130 -3.32 20.58 9.67
C THR A 130 -1.81 20.59 9.47
N THR A 131 -1.21 19.48 9.03
CA THR A 131 0.22 19.38 8.74
C THR A 131 0.54 19.46 7.24
N LEU A 132 -0.48 19.58 6.38
CA LEU A 132 -0.29 19.77 4.94
C LEU A 132 -0.12 21.25 4.59
N MET A 133 0.97 21.59 3.88
CA MET A 133 1.22 22.93 3.34
C MET A 133 1.26 22.87 1.81
N ASN A 134 0.30 23.50 1.12
CA ASN A 134 0.16 23.47 -0.35
C ASN A 134 -0.03 22.08 -0.97
N SER A 135 -0.33 21.04 -0.17
CA SER A 135 -0.35 19.63 -0.59
C SER A 135 -1.76 19.04 -0.75
N ASN A 136 -2.67 19.80 -1.39
CA ASN A 136 -4.12 19.52 -1.40
C ASN A 136 -4.57 18.34 -2.29
N PHE A 137 -3.70 17.82 -3.16
CA PHE A 137 -3.99 16.71 -4.08
C PHE A 137 -3.26 15.42 -3.65
N THR A 138 -3.46 15.01 -2.41
CA THR A 138 -2.72 13.91 -1.78
C THR A 138 -3.64 13.11 -0.85
N ASN A 139 -3.32 11.84 -0.55
CA ASN A 139 -4.14 10.97 0.32
C ASN A 139 -3.26 9.98 1.11
N MET A 140 -3.62 9.61 2.34
CA MET A 140 -2.83 8.72 3.21
C MET A 140 -1.46 9.31 3.64
N ASN A 141 -1.41 10.60 3.99
CA ASN A 141 -0.15 11.33 4.22
C ASN A 141 -0.15 12.24 5.45
N HIS A 142 1.05 12.50 5.96
CA HIS A 142 1.36 13.41 7.06
C HIS A 142 2.48 14.40 6.70
N ALA A 143 2.40 15.65 7.18
CA ALA A 143 3.51 16.61 7.16
C ALA A 143 4.11 16.96 5.78
N LEU A 144 3.30 16.94 4.72
CA LEU A 144 3.77 17.24 3.35
C LEU A 144 3.78 18.73 3.00
N LYS A 145 4.85 19.20 2.37
CA LYS A 145 5.03 20.57 1.89
C LYS A 145 5.19 20.65 0.37
N ASN A 146 4.35 21.44 -0.31
CA ASN A 146 4.34 21.62 -1.77
C ASN A 146 4.23 20.31 -2.59
N CYS A 147 3.64 19.26 -2.02
CA CYS A 147 3.59 17.94 -2.67
C CYS A 147 2.32 17.73 -3.50
N TYR A 148 2.42 17.00 -4.61
CA TYR A 148 1.30 16.80 -5.54
C TYR A 148 1.16 15.33 -5.97
N TYR A 149 -0.04 14.76 -5.82
CA TYR A 149 -0.33 13.38 -6.21
C TYR A 149 0.56 12.35 -5.49
N LEU A 150 0.77 12.55 -4.18
CA LEU A 150 1.47 11.65 -3.26
C LEU A 150 0.49 10.80 -2.44
N PHE A 151 0.92 9.57 -2.15
CA PHE A 151 0.12 8.55 -1.49
C PHE A 151 0.94 7.71 -0.52
N ASN A 152 0.46 7.53 0.71
CA ASN A 152 1.20 6.81 1.73
C ASN A 152 2.63 7.35 1.92
N SER A 153 2.75 8.64 2.24
CA SER A 153 4.01 9.37 2.31
C SER A 153 4.00 10.38 3.45
N ASP A 154 5.06 10.43 4.26
CA ASP A 154 5.19 11.38 5.36
C ASP A 154 6.48 12.23 5.28
N TYR A 155 6.39 13.48 5.76
CA TYR A 155 7.53 14.41 5.92
C TYR A 155 8.24 14.90 4.64
N ASP A 156 7.64 14.79 3.46
CA ASP A 156 8.27 15.22 2.20
C ASP A 156 8.10 16.71 1.84
N GLU A 157 9.05 17.22 1.04
CA GLU A 157 9.00 18.55 0.42
C GLU A 157 9.17 18.50 -1.11
N ASN A 158 8.28 19.20 -1.85
CA ASN A 158 8.31 19.36 -3.32
C ASN A 158 8.21 18.03 -4.13
N CYS A 159 7.74 16.94 -3.53
CA CYS A 159 7.62 15.65 -4.20
C CYS A 159 6.34 15.52 -5.04
N MET A 160 6.38 14.78 -6.16
CA MET A 160 5.27 14.66 -7.12
C MET A 160 5.06 13.25 -7.70
N TYR A 161 3.80 12.79 -7.81
CA TYR A 161 3.39 11.52 -8.46
C TYR A 161 3.97 10.23 -7.84
N SER A 162 4.23 10.26 -6.54
CA SER A 162 4.99 9.22 -5.83
C SER A 162 4.14 8.40 -4.85
N GLU A 163 4.79 7.43 -4.18
CA GLU A 163 4.19 6.55 -3.18
C GLU A 163 5.22 6.05 -2.18
N GLU A 164 4.84 5.79 -0.92
CA GLU A 164 5.75 5.19 0.07
C GLU A 164 7.06 6.00 0.12
N VAL A 165 6.91 7.30 0.37
CA VAL A 165 8.01 8.27 0.37
C VAL A 165 8.09 8.90 1.75
N GLU A 166 9.27 8.88 2.33
CA GLU A 166 9.52 9.30 3.70
C GLU A 166 10.72 10.26 3.72
N HIS A 167 10.59 11.38 4.42
CA HIS A 167 11.66 12.36 4.66
C HIS A 167 12.44 12.82 3.41
N SER A 168 11.79 12.86 2.23
CA SER A 168 12.46 13.06 0.94
C SER A 168 12.10 14.39 0.28
N LYS A 169 12.92 14.80 -0.69
CA LYS A 169 12.82 16.15 -1.27
C LYS A 169 13.07 16.20 -2.78
N ASP A 170 12.27 17.00 -3.47
CA ASP A 170 12.40 17.23 -4.92
C ASP A 170 12.40 15.90 -5.74
N CYS A 171 11.55 14.93 -5.36
CA CYS A 171 11.46 13.61 -5.99
C CYS A 171 10.17 13.46 -6.84
N VAL A 172 10.30 12.92 -8.05
CA VAL A 172 9.19 12.79 -9.01
C VAL A 172 9.03 11.35 -9.49
N ASP A 173 7.80 10.82 -9.55
CA ASP A 173 7.52 9.46 -10.00
C ASP A 173 8.33 8.38 -9.25
N VAL A 174 8.41 8.43 -7.92
CA VAL A 174 9.13 7.42 -7.13
C VAL A 174 8.21 6.52 -6.30
N THR A 175 8.71 5.36 -5.88
CA THR A 175 8.00 4.43 -4.99
C THR A 175 8.97 3.80 -3.98
N MET A 176 8.61 3.70 -2.70
CA MET A 176 9.48 3.13 -1.65
C MET A 176 10.81 3.88 -1.54
N ILE A 177 10.80 5.09 -0.97
CA ILE A 177 12.00 5.92 -0.85
C ILE A 177 12.06 6.57 0.53
N GLU A 178 13.19 6.40 1.21
CA GLU A 178 13.49 7.04 2.50
C GLU A 178 14.65 8.04 2.34
N GLY A 179 14.51 9.26 2.88
CA GLY A 179 15.61 10.22 3.07
C GLY A 179 16.41 10.57 1.82
N THR A 180 15.76 10.72 0.66
CA THR A 180 16.41 10.86 -0.66
C THR A 180 16.07 12.19 -1.31
N GLU A 181 16.99 12.74 -2.10
CA GLU A 181 16.82 14.03 -2.79
C GLU A 181 17.16 13.96 -4.29
N LEU A 182 16.40 14.66 -5.12
CA LEU A 182 16.50 14.65 -6.61
C LEU A 182 16.39 13.24 -7.21
N ALA A 183 15.23 12.61 -7.04
CA ALA A 183 14.96 11.28 -7.61
C ALA A 183 13.94 11.30 -8.76
N TYR A 184 14.13 10.43 -9.76
CA TYR A 184 13.14 10.21 -10.82
C TYR A 184 12.94 8.74 -11.19
N GLU A 185 11.68 8.34 -11.38
CA GLU A 185 11.26 7.03 -11.90
C GLU A 185 11.99 5.83 -11.25
N SER A 186 12.23 5.91 -9.94
CA SER A 186 13.07 4.97 -9.18
C SER A 186 12.27 4.27 -8.07
N LEU A 187 12.69 3.06 -7.69
CA LEU A 187 11.97 2.20 -6.75
C LEU A 187 12.89 1.61 -5.66
N ASN A 188 12.46 1.60 -4.40
CA ASN A 188 13.24 1.09 -3.27
C ASN A 188 14.63 1.75 -3.18
N CYS A 189 14.66 3.09 -3.08
CA CYS A 189 15.90 3.86 -3.04
C CYS A 189 16.02 4.67 -1.74
N ASN A 190 17.04 4.39 -0.93
CA ASN A 190 17.13 4.89 0.45
C ASN A 190 18.42 5.69 0.67
N LYS A 191 18.32 6.88 1.27
CA LYS A 191 19.46 7.78 1.56
C LYS A 191 20.30 8.08 0.32
N CYS A 192 19.62 8.32 -0.80
CA CYS A 192 20.25 8.57 -2.10
C CYS A 192 20.19 10.05 -2.51
N TYR A 193 21.03 10.44 -3.47
CA TYR A 193 21.00 11.78 -4.07
C TYR A 193 21.24 11.68 -5.57
N GLN A 194 20.39 12.31 -6.40
CA GLN A 194 20.49 12.20 -7.88
C GLN A 194 20.40 10.74 -8.35
N ILE A 195 19.20 10.17 -8.24
CA ILE A 195 18.88 8.76 -8.50
C ILE A 195 17.78 8.65 -9.58
N TYR A 196 18.11 8.07 -10.74
CA TYR A 196 17.24 8.10 -11.92
C TYR A 196 17.05 6.69 -12.51
N TYR A 197 15.80 6.31 -12.77
CA TYR A 197 15.42 5.02 -13.39
C TYR A 197 16.01 3.78 -12.69
N SER A 198 16.26 3.85 -11.39
CA SER A 198 17.07 2.89 -10.64
C SER A 198 16.26 2.15 -9.56
N VAL A 199 16.74 0.99 -9.13
CA VAL A 199 15.98 0.05 -8.29
C VAL A 199 16.86 -0.51 -7.16
N ASP A 200 16.35 -0.63 -5.93
CA ASP A 200 17.06 -1.24 -4.80
C ASP A 200 18.42 -0.56 -4.47
N CYS A 201 18.50 0.77 -4.54
CA CYS A 201 19.75 1.51 -4.27
C CYS A 201 19.78 2.09 -2.85
N GLU A 202 20.92 2.01 -2.15
CA GLU A 202 21.08 2.62 -0.83
C GLU A 202 22.38 3.43 -0.70
N ASN A 203 22.33 4.52 0.07
CA ASN A 203 23.49 5.35 0.43
C ASN A 203 24.37 5.75 -0.78
N SER A 204 23.74 6.01 -1.94
CA SER A 204 24.42 6.14 -3.24
C SER A 204 24.05 7.44 -3.95
N HIS A 205 24.93 7.97 -4.81
CA HIS A 205 24.68 9.26 -5.49
C HIS A 205 25.14 9.38 -6.95
N ASN A 206 24.42 10.19 -7.75
CA ASN A 206 24.58 10.27 -9.21
C ASN A 206 24.53 8.87 -9.86
N ILE A 207 23.36 8.24 -9.76
CA ILE A 207 23.12 6.86 -10.17
C ILE A 207 22.02 6.83 -11.24
N TRP A 208 22.31 6.17 -12.35
CA TRP A 208 21.42 6.09 -13.50
C TRP A 208 21.20 4.63 -13.90
N PHE A 209 19.94 4.25 -14.12
CA PHE A 209 19.54 2.94 -14.60
C PHE A 209 20.29 1.79 -13.90
N SER A 210 20.44 1.82 -12.57
CA SER A 210 21.22 0.82 -11.85
C SER A 210 20.35 0.06 -10.85
N LYS A 211 20.73 -1.19 -10.53
CA LYS A 211 19.97 -2.05 -9.62
C LYS A 211 20.81 -2.59 -8.46
N ASN A 212 20.29 -2.57 -7.24
CA ASN A 212 20.92 -3.23 -6.10
C ASN A 212 22.35 -2.70 -5.83
N LEU A 213 22.48 -1.38 -5.68
CA LEU A 213 23.75 -0.69 -5.39
C LEU A 213 23.78 -0.21 -3.94
N SER A 214 24.94 -0.30 -3.28
CA SER A 214 25.12 0.23 -1.92
C SER A 214 26.44 0.99 -1.80
N GLY A 215 26.39 2.22 -1.26
CA GLY A 215 27.58 3.07 -1.08
C GLY A 215 28.26 3.53 -2.37
N CYS A 216 27.54 3.51 -3.51
CA CYS A 216 28.13 3.74 -4.83
C CYS A 216 27.98 5.20 -5.31
N SER A 217 28.84 5.62 -6.24
CA SER A 217 28.68 6.93 -6.88
C SER A 217 29.06 6.97 -8.36
N ASN A 218 28.37 7.78 -9.16
CA ASN A 218 28.66 7.90 -10.59
C ASN A 218 28.63 6.53 -11.27
N CYS A 219 27.46 5.89 -11.24
CA CYS A 219 27.24 4.56 -11.83
C CYS A 219 26.09 4.59 -12.85
N PHE A 220 26.30 3.95 -14.00
CA PHE A 220 25.34 3.90 -15.10
C PHE A 220 25.11 2.46 -15.57
N GLY A 221 23.87 1.97 -15.57
CA GLY A 221 23.56 0.62 -16.06
C GLY A 221 24.08 -0.51 -15.17
N CYS A 222 24.51 -0.22 -13.95
CA CYS A 222 25.22 -1.17 -13.09
C CYS A 222 24.26 -2.06 -12.28
N MET A 223 24.75 -3.20 -11.79
CA MET A 223 24.03 -4.06 -10.87
C MET A 223 24.95 -4.67 -9.80
N ASN A 224 24.44 -4.83 -8.58
CA ASN A 224 25.10 -5.51 -7.46
C ASN A 224 26.42 -4.85 -6.97
N LEU A 225 26.75 -3.61 -7.34
CA LEU A 225 28.00 -2.98 -6.89
C LEU A 225 27.95 -2.55 -5.41
N ARG A 226 29.12 -2.57 -4.75
CA ARG A 226 29.32 -2.18 -3.35
C ARG A 226 30.52 -1.24 -3.23
N ASN A 227 30.31 -0.04 -2.68
CA ASN A 227 31.34 0.97 -2.46
C ASN A 227 32.18 1.33 -3.71
N GLN A 228 31.59 1.23 -4.91
CA GLN A 228 32.27 1.51 -6.18
C GLN A 228 31.92 2.89 -6.74
N GLN A 229 32.84 3.42 -7.55
CA GLN A 229 32.63 4.69 -8.25
C GLN A 229 33.11 4.66 -9.71
N TYR A 230 32.48 5.46 -10.57
CA TYR A 230 32.77 5.57 -12.01
C TYR A 230 32.70 4.21 -12.72
N HIS A 231 31.51 3.61 -12.73
CA HIS A 231 31.25 2.35 -13.42
C HIS A 231 30.14 2.49 -14.46
N ILE A 232 30.30 1.82 -15.59
CA ILE A 232 29.35 1.79 -16.71
C ILE A 232 29.14 0.33 -17.11
N PHE A 233 27.92 -0.18 -16.96
CA PHE A 233 27.61 -1.62 -17.14
C PHE A 233 28.56 -2.53 -16.34
N ASN A 234 28.73 -2.24 -15.04
CA ASN A 234 29.69 -2.88 -14.11
C ASN A 234 31.19 -2.77 -14.46
N GLU A 235 31.57 -2.18 -15.59
CA GLU A 235 32.97 -1.95 -15.93
C GLU A 235 33.47 -0.62 -15.36
N LYS A 236 34.63 -0.65 -14.71
CA LYS A 236 35.27 0.55 -14.14
C LYS A 236 35.90 1.40 -15.24
N VAL A 237 35.60 2.69 -15.23
CA VAL A 237 36.11 3.69 -16.19
C VAL A 237 36.82 4.84 -15.48
N SER A 238 37.53 5.69 -16.23
CA SER A 238 37.98 6.99 -15.69
C SER A 238 36.79 7.93 -15.50
N LYS A 239 36.98 9.02 -14.72
CA LYS A 239 35.95 10.05 -14.57
C LYS A 239 35.63 10.71 -15.92
N GLU A 240 36.66 11.08 -16.67
CA GLU A 240 36.55 11.74 -17.97
C GLU A 240 35.84 10.86 -19.00
N GLU A 241 36.11 9.55 -18.94
CA GLU A 241 35.41 8.56 -19.77
C GLU A 241 33.96 8.34 -19.33
N TYR A 242 33.67 8.37 -18.01
CA TYR A 242 32.32 8.33 -17.48
C TYR A 242 31.50 9.53 -17.96
N ASP A 243 31.99 10.75 -17.71
CA ASP A 243 31.31 12.00 -18.08
C ASP A 243 31.06 12.06 -19.60
N LYS A 244 32.03 11.62 -20.41
CA LYS A 244 31.90 11.50 -21.87
C LYS A 244 30.80 10.50 -22.26
N LYS A 245 30.89 9.24 -21.80
CA LYS A 245 29.93 8.17 -22.18
C LYS A 245 28.51 8.50 -21.74
N VAL A 246 28.33 9.10 -20.56
CA VAL A 246 27.01 9.54 -20.08
C VAL A 246 26.46 10.69 -20.95
N GLY A 247 27.31 11.64 -21.35
CA GLY A 247 26.92 12.70 -22.31
C GLY A 247 26.59 12.20 -23.72
N GLU A 248 27.14 11.06 -24.13
CA GLU A 248 26.83 10.37 -25.40
C GLU A 248 25.47 9.65 -25.36
N TYR A 249 24.94 9.30 -24.18
CA TYR A 249 23.63 8.64 -24.05
C TYR A 249 22.41 9.55 -24.29
N LYS A 250 22.58 10.88 -24.33
CA LYS A 250 21.52 11.86 -24.67
C LYS A 250 20.23 11.60 -23.89
N LEU A 251 20.36 11.69 -22.57
CA LEU A 251 19.32 11.37 -21.59
C LEU A 251 18.12 12.33 -21.62
N ASP A 252 18.22 13.43 -22.36
CA ASP A 252 17.12 14.33 -22.71
C ASP A 252 16.07 13.70 -23.64
N SER A 253 16.45 12.68 -24.42
CA SER A 253 15.62 12.03 -25.45
C SER A 253 14.80 10.87 -24.89
N TYR A 254 13.49 10.87 -25.17
CA TYR A 254 12.58 9.78 -24.82
C TYR A 254 12.98 8.47 -25.49
N ALA A 255 13.24 8.49 -26.81
CA ALA A 255 13.62 7.30 -27.55
C ALA A 255 14.92 6.66 -26.99
N ASN A 256 15.92 7.48 -26.66
CA ASN A 256 17.17 6.98 -26.05
C ASN A 256 16.93 6.39 -24.66
N VAL A 257 16.16 7.06 -23.80
CA VAL A 257 15.78 6.54 -22.48
C VAL A 257 15.05 5.19 -22.59
N GLN A 258 14.10 5.02 -23.51
CA GLN A 258 13.41 3.74 -23.69
C GLN A 258 14.35 2.62 -24.19
N ASN A 259 15.24 2.94 -25.14
CA ASN A 259 16.25 1.99 -25.63
C ASN A 259 17.23 1.56 -24.51
N LEU A 260 17.63 2.50 -23.65
CA LEU A 260 18.48 2.25 -22.48
C LEU A 260 17.79 1.37 -21.45
N LYS A 261 16.54 1.68 -21.07
CA LYS A 261 15.73 0.84 -20.16
C LYS A 261 15.68 -0.60 -20.64
N LYS A 262 15.37 -0.82 -21.93
CA LYS A 262 15.34 -2.16 -22.52
C LYS A 262 16.70 -2.85 -22.39
N LYS A 263 17.76 -2.26 -22.94
CA LYS A 263 19.12 -2.82 -22.94
C LYS A 263 19.61 -3.15 -21.52
N ILE A 264 19.30 -2.30 -20.55
CA ILE A 264 19.77 -2.44 -19.17
C ILE A 264 18.94 -3.49 -18.41
N SER A 265 17.63 -3.58 -18.66
CA SER A 265 16.82 -4.68 -18.12
C SER A 265 17.32 -6.06 -18.60
N GLU A 266 17.71 -6.17 -19.88
CA GLU A 266 18.35 -7.36 -20.44
C GLU A 266 19.74 -7.63 -19.82
N PHE A 267 20.52 -6.58 -19.54
CA PHE A 267 21.82 -6.68 -18.87
C PHE A 267 21.70 -7.21 -17.43
N TRP A 268 20.75 -6.72 -16.64
CA TRP A 268 20.53 -7.14 -15.25
C TRP A 268 20.20 -8.62 -15.09
N LEU A 269 19.59 -9.27 -16.10
CA LEU A 269 19.29 -10.70 -16.06
C LEU A 269 20.53 -11.61 -16.03
N ASN A 270 21.71 -11.08 -16.38
CA ASN A 270 22.97 -11.82 -16.34
C ASN A 270 23.61 -11.87 -14.94
N PHE A 271 23.05 -11.15 -13.97
CA PHE A 271 23.56 -11.05 -12.60
C PHE A 271 22.64 -11.76 -11.61
N PRO A 272 23.18 -12.30 -10.50
CA PRO A 272 22.37 -12.98 -9.52
C PRO A 272 21.49 -11.99 -8.74
N HIS A 273 20.27 -12.40 -8.48
CA HIS A 273 19.35 -11.76 -7.55
C HIS A 273 19.39 -12.53 -6.23
N LYS A 274 19.41 -11.79 -5.11
CA LYS A 274 19.29 -12.39 -3.79
C LYS A 274 17.85 -12.91 -3.60
N TYR A 275 17.69 -14.11 -3.05
CA TYR A 275 16.37 -14.74 -2.84
C TYR A 275 15.35 -13.90 -2.05
N ILE A 276 15.81 -12.95 -1.22
CA ILE A 276 15.02 -11.89 -0.58
C ILE A 276 15.83 -10.59 -0.58
N HIS A 277 15.17 -9.42 -0.61
CA HIS A 277 15.82 -8.12 -0.40
C HIS A 277 16.34 -7.92 1.04
N GLY A 278 15.75 -8.66 2.00
CA GLY A 278 15.97 -8.51 3.44
C GLY A 278 17.37 -8.83 3.96
N VAL A 279 17.71 -8.30 5.14
CA VAL A 279 18.97 -8.55 5.86
C VAL A 279 18.76 -8.83 7.36
N LYS A 280 19.68 -9.60 7.96
CA LYS A 280 19.74 -9.89 9.42
C LYS A 280 18.43 -10.47 9.98
N ASN A 281 17.96 -11.57 9.40
CA ASN A 281 16.71 -12.21 9.82
C ASN A 281 16.94 -13.63 10.38
N LEU A 282 16.10 -14.03 11.35
CA LEU A 282 16.05 -15.38 11.90
C LEU A 282 14.65 -15.96 11.69
N ASN A 283 14.50 -17.03 10.90
CA ASN A 283 13.23 -17.69 10.62
C ASN A 283 12.12 -16.69 10.24
N SER A 284 12.37 -15.88 9.19
CA SER A 284 11.45 -14.85 8.69
C SER A 284 11.21 -15.03 7.19
N SER A 285 9.96 -15.03 6.73
CA SER A 285 9.60 -15.28 5.32
C SER A 285 9.18 -13.99 4.62
N GLY A 286 9.96 -13.58 3.61
CA GLY A 286 10.05 -12.21 3.07
C GLY A 286 8.95 -11.77 2.08
N ASP A 287 9.13 -10.67 1.33
CA ASP A 287 10.36 -9.87 1.11
C ASP A 287 10.42 -8.47 1.77
N TYR A 288 11.50 -7.73 1.52
CA TYR A 288 11.99 -6.53 2.21
C TYR A 288 12.22 -6.64 3.74
N ILE A 289 11.77 -7.70 4.41
CA ILE A 289 11.93 -7.88 5.87
C ILE A 289 13.37 -7.70 6.32
N SER A 290 13.62 -6.86 7.34
CA SER A 290 14.97 -6.67 7.89
C SER A 290 14.99 -6.62 9.42
N ASN A 291 16.12 -7.04 10.01
CA ASN A 291 16.36 -7.06 11.46
C ASN A 291 15.29 -7.81 12.29
N SER A 292 14.67 -8.85 11.73
CA SER A 292 13.46 -9.48 12.31
C SER A 292 13.65 -10.95 12.71
N LYS A 293 12.80 -11.45 13.61
CA LYS A 293 12.83 -12.84 14.09
C LYS A 293 11.44 -13.46 14.22
N TYR A 294 11.30 -14.70 13.75
CA TYR A 294 10.05 -15.49 13.83
C TYR A 294 8.86 -14.76 13.16
N VAL A 295 8.93 -14.60 11.84
CA VAL A 295 7.92 -13.88 11.04
C VAL A 295 7.46 -14.71 9.83
N GLU A 296 6.15 -14.90 9.64
CA GLU A 296 5.64 -15.91 8.69
C GLU A 296 4.29 -15.50 8.04
N LYS A 297 4.17 -15.06 6.80
CA LYS A 297 5.14 -14.69 5.75
C LYS A 297 4.68 -13.30 5.28
N SER A 298 5.55 -12.29 5.32
CA SER A 298 5.14 -10.88 5.22
C SER A 298 5.97 -10.07 4.23
N PHE A 299 5.29 -9.19 3.50
CA PHE A 299 5.90 -8.31 2.51
C PHE A 299 6.03 -6.90 3.10
N ILE A 300 7.29 -6.48 3.26
CA ILE A 300 7.82 -5.40 4.12
C ILE A 300 7.45 -5.54 5.61
N ALA A 301 8.45 -5.83 6.45
CA ALA A 301 8.38 -5.72 7.91
C ALA A 301 9.77 -5.39 8.51
N THR A 302 9.88 -4.33 9.32
CA THR A 302 11.15 -3.90 9.93
C THR A 302 11.16 -4.12 11.44
N GLU A 303 12.27 -4.60 12.00
CA GLU A 303 12.48 -4.86 13.43
C GLU A 303 11.31 -5.58 14.13
N SER A 304 10.78 -6.64 13.50
CA SER A 304 9.58 -7.34 13.95
C SER A 304 9.89 -8.69 14.65
N GLU A 305 9.07 -9.05 15.65
CA GLU A 305 9.22 -10.25 16.48
C GLU A 305 7.89 -11.00 16.66
N ASN A 306 7.87 -12.33 16.40
CA ASN A 306 6.68 -13.19 16.63
C ASN A 306 5.41 -12.68 15.90
N CYS A 307 5.51 -12.45 14.59
CA CYS A 307 4.45 -11.84 13.78
C CYS A 307 3.98 -12.78 12.64
N LYS A 308 2.67 -12.82 12.33
CA LYS A 308 2.12 -13.73 11.30
C LYS A 308 1.21 -13.02 10.28
N HIS A 309 1.42 -13.29 8.99
CA HIS A 309 0.62 -12.78 7.86
C HIS A 309 0.43 -11.24 7.77
N CYS A 310 1.35 -10.46 8.33
CA CYS A 310 1.34 -9.00 8.22
C CYS A 310 1.78 -8.49 6.83
N MET A 311 1.49 -7.24 6.51
CA MET A 311 1.98 -6.54 5.31
C MET A 311 2.31 -5.08 5.65
N TRP A 312 3.39 -4.54 5.08
CA TRP A 312 3.77 -3.13 5.17
C TRP A 312 3.93 -2.63 6.62
N LEU A 313 4.66 -3.38 7.45
CA LEU A 313 5.11 -2.93 8.77
C LEU A 313 6.44 -2.16 8.61
N ILE A 314 6.36 -0.92 8.15
CA ILE A 314 7.54 -0.11 7.79
C ILE A 314 8.34 0.30 9.04
N LEU A 315 7.66 0.72 10.11
CA LEU A 315 8.27 1.16 11.36
C LEU A 315 8.73 -0.02 12.22
N GLY A 316 9.78 0.21 13.02
CA GLY A 316 10.39 -0.81 13.88
C GLY A 316 9.62 -1.11 15.16
N GLY A 317 9.95 -2.23 15.81
CA GLY A 317 9.50 -2.56 17.17
C GLY A 317 8.25 -3.43 17.28
N ASN A 318 7.63 -3.82 16.17
CA ASN A 318 6.39 -4.62 16.15
C ASN A 318 6.57 -6.01 16.79
N LYS A 319 5.64 -6.41 17.67
CA LYS A 319 5.69 -7.71 18.37
C LYS A 319 4.34 -8.43 18.34
N GLU A 320 4.37 -9.73 18.60
CA GLU A 320 3.23 -10.55 19.05
C GLU A 320 1.88 -10.21 18.38
N CYS A 321 1.83 -10.13 17.05
CA CYS A 321 0.63 -9.73 16.32
C CYS A 321 0.42 -10.54 15.03
N PHE A 322 -0.84 -10.75 14.68
CA PHE A 322 -1.23 -11.28 13.38
C PHE A 322 -1.84 -10.15 12.55
N ASP A 323 -1.80 -10.29 11.23
CA ASP A 323 -2.49 -9.49 10.21
C ASP A 323 -2.85 -8.03 10.58
N PHE A 324 -1.91 -7.11 10.34
CA PHE A 324 -2.17 -5.70 10.02
C PHE A 324 -1.59 -5.38 8.62
N THR A 325 -2.19 -4.42 7.92
CA THR A 325 -1.81 -4.04 6.54
C THR A 325 -1.66 -2.51 6.47
N GLN A 326 -0.46 -2.08 6.89
CA GLN A 326 0.07 -0.73 7.00
C GLN A 326 -0.36 0.17 8.18
N PHE A 327 0.51 1.19 8.39
CA PHE A 327 0.93 1.93 9.59
C PHE A 327 0.64 1.28 10.94
N GLY A 328 1.71 0.93 11.66
CA GLY A 328 1.65 0.26 12.95
C GLY A 328 2.95 0.38 13.76
N GLU A 329 2.82 0.30 15.09
CA GLU A 329 3.92 0.08 16.03
C GLU A 329 3.43 -0.74 17.24
N ASN A 330 4.31 -1.59 17.78
CA ASN A 330 4.26 -2.20 19.12
C ASN A 330 2.94 -2.90 19.51
N GLY A 331 2.33 -3.68 18.60
CA GLY A 331 1.13 -4.49 18.89
C GLY A 331 1.38 -5.68 19.85
N HIS A 332 0.29 -6.25 20.41
CA HIS A 332 0.34 -7.31 21.44
C HIS A 332 -0.97 -8.14 21.62
N LEU A 333 -1.92 -8.12 20.68
CA LEU A 333 -2.25 -9.23 19.77
C LEU A 333 -3.48 -8.74 18.97
N VAL A 334 -3.52 -8.98 17.66
CA VAL A 334 -4.43 -8.27 16.73
C VAL A 334 -4.84 -9.19 15.58
N TYR A 335 -6.10 -9.12 15.12
CA TYR A 335 -6.62 -9.95 14.01
C TYR A 335 -8.02 -9.49 13.54
N GLU A 336 -8.26 -8.62 12.55
CA GLU A 336 -7.39 -8.07 11.50
C GLU A 336 -7.82 -6.62 11.18
N SER A 337 -6.88 -5.68 11.27
CA SER A 337 -6.46 -4.71 10.23
C SER A 337 -7.36 -3.76 9.42
N LEU A 338 -6.82 -2.54 9.25
CA LEU A 338 -6.34 -1.86 8.02
C LEU A 338 -6.57 -0.35 8.24
N ILE A 339 -5.98 0.34 9.22
CA ILE A 339 -4.56 0.61 9.56
C ILE A 339 -4.53 0.94 11.08
N SER A 340 -3.42 0.74 11.81
CA SER A 340 -3.37 1.00 13.27
C SER A 340 -1.96 0.96 13.90
N GLY A 341 -1.46 2.12 14.36
CA GLY A 341 -0.32 2.29 15.30
C GLY A 341 -0.56 3.54 16.16
N GLN A 342 0.08 3.80 17.29
CA GLN A 342 1.24 3.17 17.93
C GLN A 342 0.84 2.60 19.32
N ASN A 343 1.52 1.55 19.80
CA ASN A 343 1.35 0.92 21.13
C ASN A 343 -0.01 0.18 21.37
N ILE A 344 -0.47 -0.54 20.36
CA ILE A 344 -1.81 -1.14 20.24
C ILE A 344 -2.07 -2.31 21.23
N ASN A 345 -3.24 -2.32 21.88
CA ASN A 345 -3.81 -3.47 22.61
C ASN A 345 -5.36 -3.41 22.67
N ASN A 346 -6.20 -4.34 22.16
CA ASN A 346 -6.09 -5.41 21.17
C ASN A 346 -7.31 -5.27 20.23
N VAL A 347 -7.25 -5.75 18.97
CA VAL A 347 -8.26 -5.40 17.94
C VAL A 347 -8.70 -6.60 17.09
N ILE A 348 -10.04 -6.76 16.96
CA ILE A 348 -10.74 -7.68 16.06
C ILE A 348 -11.90 -6.92 15.39
N GLY A 349 -12.02 -6.85 14.07
CA GLY A 349 -10.97 -6.33 13.19
C GLY A 349 -11.38 -4.92 12.74
N GLY A 350 -10.44 -4.01 12.45
CA GLY A 350 -10.72 -2.57 12.44
C GLY A 350 -9.91 -1.75 11.43
N ASN A 351 -10.57 -0.81 10.77
CA ASN A 351 -10.08 0.07 9.69
C ASN A 351 -10.60 1.49 9.96
N VAL A 352 -9.86 2.49 10.44
CA VAL A 352 -8.47 2.65 10.89
C VAL A 352 -8.54 3.10 12.37
N VAL A 353 -7.66 2.63 13.27
CA VAL A 353 -7.75 3.00 14.71
C VAL A 353 -6.38 3.36 15.32
N VAL A 354 -6.22 4.62 15.71
CA VAL A 354 -5.00 5.23 16.23
C VAL A 354 -5.39 6.27 17.31
N ASP A 355 -5.24 6.06 18.61
CA ASP A 355 -4.99 4.83 19.41
C ASP A 355 -6.07 4.79 20.53
N GLY A 356 -6.37 3.61 21.09
CA GLY A 356 -7.44 3.42 22.07
C GLY A 356 -7.61 1.96 22.56
N ARG A 357 -8.40 1.75 23.62
CA ARG A 357 -8.45 0.47 24.37
C ARG A 357 -9.76 -0.28 24.22
N ASN A 358 -9.73 -1.61 24.08
CA ASN A 358 -10.93 -2.46 23.94
C ASN A 358 -11.85 -1.99 22.79
N ILE A 359 -11.34 -2.02 21.55
CA ILE A 359 -12.07 -1.55 20.37
C ILE A 359 -12.31 -2.74 19.43
N SER A 360 -13.58 -3.05 19.18
CA SER A 360 -14.02 -4.12 18.27
C SER A 360 -14.93 -3.55 17.19
N TYR A 361 -14.81 -4.08 15.97
CA TYR A 361 -15.70 -3.77 14.84
C TYR A 361 -15.94 -2.28 14.57
N SER A 362 -14.98 -1.41 14.86
CA SER A 362 -15.17 0.04 14.76
C SER A 362 -14.31 0.63 13.63
N MET A 363 -14.86 1.61 12.91
CA MET A 363 -14.25 2.20 11.71
C MET A 363 -13.96 3.70 11.86
N HIS A 364 -12.81 4.13 11.34
CA HIS A 364 -12.31 5.52 11.38
C HIS A 364 -12.40 6.24 12.76
N CYS A 365 -12.32 5.49 13.86
CA CYS A 365 -12.30 6.05 15.22
C CYS A 365 -10.87 6.45 15.59
N VAL A 366 -10.63 7.74 15.85
CA VAL A 366 -9.29 8.31 16.05
C VAL A 366 -9.24 9.16 17.31
N GLY A 367 -8.14 9.10 18.07
CA GLY A 367 -8.01 9.71 19.39
C GLY A 367 -8.52 8.81 20.52
N ASN A 368 -8.36 9.30 21.76
CA ASN A 368 -8.42 8.55 23.03
C ASN A 368 -9.80 7.93 23.34
N ASN A 369 -10.14 6.87 22.62
CA ASN A 369 -11.38 6.13 22.75
C ASN A 369 -11.17 4.87 23.61
N SER A 370 -12.22 4.40 24.30
CA SER A 370 -12.18 3.08 24.95
C SER A 370 -13.51 2.35 24.98
N ASN A 371 -13.51 1.02 24.99
CA ASN A 371 -14.73 0.21 25.09
C ASN A 371 -15.75 0.58 24.00
N LEU A 372 -15.37 0.36 22.74
CA LEU A 372 -16.21 0.60 21.57
C LEU A 372 -16.56 -0.71 20.84
N PHE A 373 -17.82 -0.89 20.47
CA PHE A 373 -18.28 -2.03 19.68
C PHE A 373 -19.14 -1.55 18.50
N GLY A 374 -18.74 -1.83 17.25
CA GLY A 374 -19.54 -1.43 16.08
C GLY A 374 -19.70 0.07 15.87
N CYS A 375 -18.72 0.88 16.28
CA CYS A 375 -18.80 2.34 16.20
C CYS A 375 -18.12 2.91 14.95
N PHE A 376 -18.43 4.16 14.60
CA PHE A 376 -17.90 4.83 13.43
C PHE A 376 -17.57 6.31 13.72
N GLY A 377 -16.35 6.73 13.39
CA GLY A 377 -15.94 8.14 13.41
C GLY A 377 -15.84 8.79 14.80
N LEU A 378 -15.88 8.02 15.89
CA LEU A 378 -15.85 8.56 17.25
C LEU A 378 -14.45 9.06 17.66
N ARG A 379 -14.43 10.15 18.44
CA ARG A 379 -13.24 10.78 19.02
C ARG A 379 -13.49 11.07 20.50
N ASN A 380 -12.58 10.60 21.37
CA ASN A 380 -12.61 10.82 22.83
C ASN A 380 -13.91 10.34 23.51
N LYS A 381 -14.41 9.14 23.15
CA LYS A 381 -15.63 8.53 23.70
C LYS A 381 -15.36 7.20 24.40
N GLN A 382 -16.30 6.78 25.25
CA GLN A 382 -16.21 5.51 25.96
C GLN A 382 -17.56 4.81 26.18
N TYR A 383 -17.54 3.48 26.19
CA TYR A 383 -18.72 2.62 26.41
C TYR A 383 -19.82 2.86 25.36
N CYS A 384 -19.46 2.75 24.07
CA CYS A 384 -20.40 2.96 22.98
C CYS A 384 -20.63 1.69 22.15
N ILE A 385 -21.89 1.49 21.75
CA ILE A 385 -22.32 0.43 20.82
C ILE A 385 -23.12 1.10 19.71
N LEU A 386 -22.78 0.86 18.45
CA LEU A 386 -23.44 1.45 17.27
C LEU A 386 -23.63 2.99 17.39
N ASN A 387 -22.59 3.70 17.81
CA ASN A 387 -22.54 5.15 18.13
C ASN A 387 -23.46 5.65 19.26
N LYS A 388 -24.28 4.81 19.89
CA LYS A 388 -24.98 5.14 21.14
C LYS A 388 -24.03 4.92 22.32
N GLN A 389 -23.99 5.88 23.25
CA GLN A 389 -23.22 5.77 24.50
C GLN A 389 -24.10 5.18 25.61
N TYR A 390 -23.51 4.36 26.47
CA TYR A 390 -24.15 3.61 27.56
C TYR A 390 -23.44 3.87 28.89
N THR A 391 -24.03 3.45 30.01
CA THR A 391 -23.26 3.29 31.24
C THR A 391 -22.27 2.13 31.10
N LYS A 392 -21.29 2.07 32.01
CA LYS A 392 -20.32 0.96 32.03
C LYS A 392 -21.04 -0.38 32.23
N GLU A 393 -21.97 -0.42 33.17
CA GLU A 393 -22.69 -1.62 33.59
C GLU A 393 -23.62 -2.12 32.47
N GLU A 394 -24.29 -1.21 31.75
CA GLU A 394 -25.08 -1.52 30.56
C GLU A 394 -24.21 -2.08 29.43
N TYR A 395 -23.06 -1.45 29.15
CA TYR A 395 -22.13 -1.90 28.12
C TYR A 395 -21.57 -3.30 28.42
N GLU A 396 -21.07 -3.51 29.63
CA GLU A 396 -20.51 -4.80 30.08
C GLU A 396 -21.56 -5.92 30.08
N ALA A 397 -22.83 -5.60 30.34
CA ALA A 397 -23.94 -6.56 30.25
C ALA A 397 -24.46 -6.80 28.83
N LEU A 398 -24.28 -5.87 27.89
CA LEU A 398 -24.84 -5.93 26.53
C LEU A 398 -23.87 -6.55 25.53
N VAL A 399 -22.57 -6.25 25.59
CA VAL A 399 -21.57 -6.78 24.63
C VAL A 399 -21.56 -8.32 24.56
N PRO A 400 -21.58 -9.08 25.68
CA PRO A 400 -21.63 -10.55 25.62
C PRO A 400 -22.88 -11.09 24.90
N LYS A 401 -24.03 -10.41 25.04
CA LYS A 401 -25.28 -10.78 24.36
C LYS A 401 -25.19 -10.53 22.85
N ILE A 402 -24.55 -9.44 22.44
CA ILE A 402 -24.30 -9.14 21.02
C ILE A 402 -23.35 -10.18 20.42
N ILE A 403 -22.30 -10.58 21.16
CA ILE A 403 -21.35 -11.62 20.72
C ILE A 403 -22.05 -13.00 20.56
N ALA A 404 -22.90 -13.39 21.51
CA ALA A 404 -23.72 -14.61 21.37
C ALA A 404 -24.61 -14.53 20.12
N HIS A 405 -25.34 -13.43 19.97
CA HIS A 405 -26.19 -13.17 18.81
C HIS A 405 -25.44 -13.17 17.47
N MET A 406 -24.19 -12.68 17.41
CA MET A 406 -23.36 -12.76 16.19
C MET A 406 -22.99 -14.21 15.81
N ASN A 407 -23.03 -15.15 16.74
CA ASN A 407 -22.76 -16.57 16.49
C ASN A 407 -24.04 -17.36 16.15
N GLU A 408 -25.16 -16.99 16.76
CA GLU A 408 -26.50 -17.57 16.53
C GLU A 408 -27.16 -17.06 15.24
N MET A 409 -27.04 -15.76 14.96
CA MET A 409 -27.49 -15.09 13.74
C MET A 409 -26.31 -14.43 13.00
N PRO A 410 -25.42 -15.23 12.38
CA PRO A 410 -24.30 -14.70 11.61
C PRO A 410 -24.80 -13.93 10.38
N TYR A 411 -23.96 -13.03 9.88
CA TYR A 411 -24.19 -12.44 8.56
C TYR A 411 -23.80 -13.45 7.48
N VAL A 412 -24.57 -13.50 6.40
CA VAL A 412 -24.28 -14.34 5.23
C VAL A 412 -24.28 -13.44 4.00
N ASP A 413 -23.18 -13.43 3.25
CA ASP A 413 -23.06 -12.61 2.03
C ASP A 413 -23.79 -13.24 0.83
N LYS A 414 -23.85 -12.54 -0.31
CA LYS A 414 -24.51 -13.03 -1.53
C LYS A 414 -23.85 -14.28 -2.14
N LYS A 415 -22.65 -14.64 -1.68
CA LYS A 415 -21.92 -15.85 -2.09
C LYS A 415 -22.09 -17.00 -1.09
N GLY A 416 -22.91 -16.83 -0.05
CA GLY A 416 -23.16 -17.83 0.98
C GLY A 416 -22.03 -17.96 2.01
N ARG A 417 -21.11 -16.97 2.09
CA ARG A 417 -20.04 -16.95 3.09
C ARG A 417 -20.59 -16.45 4.43
N ILE A 418 -20.29 -17.18 5.49
CA ILE A 418 -20.76 -16.93 6.85
C ILE A 418 -19.74 -16.07 7.60
N TYR A 419 -20.21 -15.00 8.25
CA TYR A 419 -19.41 -14.07 9.05
C TYR A 419 -19.95 -14.07 10.48
N LYS A 420 -19.16 -14.68 11.38
CA LYS A 420 -19.40 -14.75 12.83
C LYS A 420 -18.55 -13.73 13.58
N TYR A 421 -18.72 -13.64 14.89
CA TYR A 421 -17.75 -12.98 15.75
C TYR A 421 -16.35 -13.61 15.57
N GLY A 422 -15.31 -12.78 15.45
CA GLY A 422 -13.95 -13.18 15.10
C GLY A 422 -13.55 -12.91 13.65
N GLU A 423 -14.52 -12.86 12.71
CA GLU A 423 -14.23 -12.52 11.31
C GLU A 423 -14.12 -11.00 11.10
N PHE A 424 -13.33 -10.58 10.10
CA PHE A 424 -13.30 -9.20 9.61
C PHE A 424 -14.58 -8.83 8.84
N PHE A 425 -14.75 -7.55 8.50
CA PHE A 425 -15.91 -7.06 7.76
C PHE A 425 -16.14 -7.80 6.42
N PRO A 426 -17.40 -8.16 6.09
CA PRO A 426 -17.76 -8.59 4.75
C PRO A 426 -17.37 -7.57 3.68
N ALA A 427 -16.82 -8.02 2.55
CA ALA A 427 -16.37 -7.13 1.47
C ALA A 427 -17.51 -6.26 0.90
N GLU A 428 -18.77 -6.71 1.00
CA GLU A 428 -19.98 -5.95 0.64
C GLU A 428 -20.22 -4.68 1.47
N ILE A 429 -19.50 -4.51 2.59
CA ILE A 429 -19.53 -3.31 3.45
C ILE A 429 -18.49 -2.26 3.01
N SER A 430 -17.54 -2.62 2.15
CA SER A 430 -16.57 -1.65 1.63
C SER A 430 -17.26 -0.48 0.93
N GLN A 431 -16.68 0.70 1.11
CA GLN A 431 -17.15 1.95 0.50
C GLN A 431 -16.53 2.19 -0.89
N PHE A 432 -15.75 1.23 -1.39
CA PHE A 432 -15.01 1.30 -2.64
C PHE A 432 -15.29 0.07 -3.51
N SER A 433 -15.20 0.24 -4.82
CA SER A 433 -15.25 -0.88 -5.77
C SER A 433 -13.88 -1.53 -5.87
N TYR A 434 -13.81 -2.83 -6.17
CA TYR A 434 -12.58 -3.61 -6.18
C TYR A 434 -11.46 -2.95 -7.00
N ASN A 435 -11.80 -2.51 -8.22
CA ASN A 435 -10.89 -1.87 -9.16
C ASN A 435 -10.48 -0.42 -8.83
N GLU A 436 -11.01 0.13 -7.73
CA GLU A 436 -10.60 1.43 -7.16
C GLU A 436 -9.62 1.25 -5.98
N THR A 437 -9.38 0.02 -5.53
CA THR A 437 -8.65 -0.29 -4.29
C THR A 437 -7.28 -0.91 -4.53
N SER A 438 -6.40 -0.84 -3.54
CA SER A 438 -5.08 -1.49 -3.57
C SER A 438 -5.18 -3.01 -3.80
N ALA A 439 -6.35 -3.63 -3.54
CA ALA A 439 -6.60 -5.03 -3.87
C ALA A 439 -6.45 -5.32 -5.37
N GLN A 440 -6.79 -4.38 -6.26
CA GLN A 440 -6.62 -4.57 -7.71
C GLN A 440 -5.14 -4.50 -8.15
N GLU A 441 -4.27 -3.87 -7.37
CA GLU A 441 -2.83 -3.84 -7.64
C GLU A 441 -2.15 -5.14 -7.22
N PHE A 442 -2.41 -5.61 -6.00
CA PHE A 442 -1.79 -6.83 -5.45
C PHE A 442 -2.46 -8.12 -5.91
N PHE A 443 -3.77 -8.09 -6.20
CA PHE A 443 -4.59 -9.23 -6.63
C PHE A 443 -5.40 -8.87 -7.88
N PRO A 444 -4.77 -8.50 -9.01
CA PRO A 444 -5.45 -7.99 -10.19
C PRO A 444 -6.50 -8.98 -10.72
N MET A 445 -7.75 -8.53 -10.79
CA MET A 445 -8.87 -9.28 -11.35
C MET A 445 -9.50 -8.58 -12.56
N LYS A 446 -10.13 -9.36 -13.42
CA LYS A 446 -11.09 -8.87 -14.41
C LYS A 446 -12.46 -8.67 -13.77
N LYS A 447 -13.31 -7.85 -14.38
CA LYS A 447 -14.67 -7.54 -13.92
C LYS A 447 -15.46 -8.79 -13.55
N GLU A 448 -15.53 -9.75 -14.47
CA GLU A 448 -16.33 -10.97 -14.35
C GLU A 448 -15.87 -11.84 -13.17
N SER A 449 -14.55 -11.89 -12.94
CA SER A 449 -13.96 -12.58 -11.78
C SER A 449 -14.24 -11.86 -10.47
N ALA A 450 -14.18 -10.53 -10.44
CA ALA A 450 -14.45 -9.74 -9.24
C ALA A 450 -15.93 -9.83 -8.82
N GLU A 451 -16.85 -9.61 -9.78
CA GLU A 451 -18.29 -9.75 -9.58
C GLU A 451 -18.67 -11.21 -9.25
N GLY A 452 -18.05 -12.18 -9.93
CA GLY A 452 -18.20 -13.61 -9.63
C GLY A 452 -17.77 -13.98 -8.21
N ASN A 453 -16.80 -13.26 -7.64
CA ASN A 453 -16.38 -13.35 -6.24
C ASN A 453 -17.16 -12.41 -5.29
N GLY A 454 -18.25 -11.78 -5.75
CA GLY A 454 -19.12 -10.94 -4.91
C GLY A 454 -18.51 -9.60 -4.50
N PHE A 455 -17.43 -9.15 -5.16
CA PHE A 455 -16.93 -7.79 -5.00
C PHE A 455 -17.72 -6.81 -5.87
N LEU A 456 -17.82 -5.56 -5.43
CA LEU A 456 -18.33 -4.47 -6.27
C LEU A 456 -17.32 -4.14 -7.36
N TRP A 457 -17.79 -3.85 -8.58
CA TRP A 457 -16.96 -3.38 -9.68
C TRP A 457 -17.48 -2.05 -10.22
N LYS A 458 -16.57 -1.18 -10.63
CA LYS A 458 -16.89 0.11 -11.23
C LYS A 458 -16.52 0.14 -12.70
N ASP A 459 -17.53 0.26 -13.56
CA ASP A 459 -17.30 0.47 -14.97
C ASP A 459 -16.63 1.83 -15.23
N VAL A 460 -15.70 1.82 -16.20
CA VAL A 460 -15.00 3.02 -16.64
C VAL A 460 -16.00 3.91 -17.37
N LYS A 461 -16.46 4.97 -16.70
CA LYS A 461 -17.25 6.04 -17.34
C LYS A 461 -16.41 6.67 -18.45
N GLU A 462 -16.99 6.89 -19.62
CA GLU A 462 -16.31 7.59 -20.73
C GLU A 462 -15.83 8.97 -20.25
N LYS A 463 -14.52 9.21 -20.34
CA LYS A 463 -13.90 10.46 -19.93
C LYS A 463 -13.81 11.38 -21.16
N ASN A 464 -14.73 12.34 -21.24
CA ASN A 464 -14.84 13.31 -22.34
C ASN A 464 -13.75 14.39 -22.30
N TYR A 465 -12.48 14.00 -22.17
CA TYR A 465 -11.36 14.92 -22.31
C TYR A 465 -11.15 15.28 -23.77
N LYS A 466 -11.14 16.58 -24.08
CA LYS A 466 -10.70 17.07 -25.39
C LYS A 466 -9.18 17.05 -25.44
N ILE A 467 -8.62 15.91 -25.85
CA ILE A 467 -7.18 15.76 -26.13
C ILE A 467 -6.76 16.85 -27.13
N THR A 468 -5.69 17.58 -26.80
CA THR A 468 -5.11 18.62 -27.66
C THR A 468 -3.77 18.20 -28.26
N LEU A 469 -3.10 17.21 -27.68
CA LEU A 469 -1.81 16.68 -28.13
C LEU A 469 -1.76 15.17 -27.91
N LYS A 470 -1.26 14.38 -28.88
CA LYS A 470 -1.08 12.92 -28.69
C LYS A 470 0.30 12.63 -28.09
N SER A 471 0.45 11.51 -27.39
CA SER A 471 1.74 11.08 -26.81
C SER A 471 2.85 10.95 -27.86
N GLN A 472 2.51 10.44 -29.04
CA GLN A 472 3.40 10.30 -30.21
C GLN A 472 3.86 11.65 -30.82
N ASP A 473 3.13 12.74 -30.56
CA ASP A 473 3.40 14.07 -31.13
C ASP A 473 4.20 14.94 -30.13
N LEU A 474 4.57 14.40 -28.96
CA LEU A 474 5.45 15.06 -27.97
C LEU A 474 6.89 15.12 -28.48
N PRO A 475 7.59 16.27 -28.36
CA PRO A 475 9.01 16.38 -28.70
C PRO A 475 9.87 15.32 -28.01
N ASP A 476 10.75 14.66 -28.76
CA ASP A 476 11.57 13.56 -28.24
C ASP A 476 12.51 14.04 -27.12
N SER A 477 13.21 15.16 -27.35
CA SER A 477 14.08 15.82 -26.36
C SER A 477 13.30 16.82 -25.49
N ILE A 478 13.61 16.87 -24.19
CA ILE A 478 13.12 17.93 -23.28
C ILE A 478 13.59 19.34 -23.68
N LEU A 479 14.70 19.43 -24.43
CA LEU A 479 15.26 20.70 -24.91
C LEU A 479 14.35 21.38 -25.96
N ASP A 480 13.58 20.59 -26.70
CA ASP A 480 12.62 21.06 -27.72
C ASP A 480 11.23 21.39 -27.12
N VAL A 481 11.02 21.17 -25.82
CA VAL A 481 9.73 21.36 -25.15
C VAL A 481 9.49 22.82 -24.80
N LYS A 482 8.43 23.37 -25.41
CA LYS A 482 7.92 24.73 -25.17
C LYS A 482 7.06 24.80 -23.90
N GLU A 483 7.00 25.97 -23.28
CA GLU A 483 6.25 26.22 -22.03
C GLU A 483 4.73 25.99 -22.14
N ASP A 484 4.17 26.15 -23.34
CA ASP A 484 2.74 25.95 -23.62
C ASP A 484 2.29 24.49 -23.47
N ILE A 485 3.23 23.54 -23.33
CA ILE A 485 2.93 22.15 -22.96
C ILE A 485 2.09 22.06 -21.68
N THR A 486 2.26 23.00 -20.75
CA THR A 486 1.49 23.05 -19.50
C THR A 486 0.00 23.36 -19.71
N ALA A 487 -0.36 23.96 -20.86
CA ALA A 487 -1.73 24.19 -21.27
C ALA A 487 -2.36 23.00 -22.02
N GLN A 488 -1.56 22.06 -22.51
CA GLN A 488 -2.03 20.94 -23.33
C GLN A 488 -2.71 19.85 -22.49
N ILE A 489 -3.64 19.12 -23.12
CA ILE A 489 -4.24 17.88 -22.63
C ILE A 489 -3.66 16.75 -23.47
N ILE A 490 -2.75 15.99 -22.87
CA ILE A 490 -1.92 14.99 -23.53
C ILE A 490 -2.62 13.62 -23.48
N GLU A 491 -2.73 12.93 -24.62
CA GLU A 491 -3.18 11.53 -24.67
C GLU A 491 -2.23 10.64 -23.87
N CYS A 492 -2.77 9.78 -23.00
CA CYS A 492 -1.98 8.69 -22.42
C CYS A 492 -1.75 7.61 -23.48
N GLU A 493 -0.51 7.22 -23.72
CA GLU A 493 -0.14 6.22 -24.73
C GLU A 493 -0.90 4.89 -24.62
N HIS A 494 -1.25 4.43 -23.41
CA HIS A 494 -2.09 3.24 -23.20
C HIS A 494 -3.56 3.40 -23.62
N ARG A 495 -4.07 4.62 -23.85
CA ARG A 495 -5.44 4.92 -24.32
C ARG A 495 -6.60 4.22 -23.56
N GLY A 496 -6.39 3.88 -22.28
CA GLY A 496 -7.37 3.15 -21.49
C GLY A 496 -7.41 1.62 -21.72
N GLN A 497 -6.50 1.08 -22.52
CA GLN A 497 -6.45 -0.33 -22.91
C GLN A 497 -5.64 -1.23 -21.95
N CYS A 498 -5.16 -0.68 -20.83
CA CYS A 498 -4.43 -1.41 -19.78
C CYS A 498 -5.21 -1.49 -18.46
N ASN A 499 -4.89 -2.46 -17.61
CA ASN A 499 -5.53 -2.68 -16.30
C ASN A 499 -4.92 -1.81 -15.17
N GLU A 500 -4.45 -0.60 -15.50
CA GLU A 500 -3.59 0.24 -14.63
C GLU A 500 -4.30 1.54 -14.21
N GLN A 501 -5.61 1.47 -13.99
CA GLN A 501 -6.50 2.62 -13.69
C GLN A 501 -6.23 3.86 -14.58
N CYS A 502 -6.07 3.64 -15.88
CA CYS A 502 -5.60 4.65 -16.83
C CYS A 502 -6.45 5.94 -16.81
N ALA A 503 -5.77 7.09 -16.78
CA ALA A 503 -6.44 8.38 -16.84
C ALA A 503 -6.97 8.74 -18.24
N THR A 504 -6.57 8.00 -19.29
CA THR A 504 -6.75 8.26 -20.74
C THR A 504 -6.13 9.56 -21.28
N ALA A 505 -6.13 10.63 -20.49
CA ALA A 505 -5.37 11.85 -20.74
C ALA A 505 -4.72 12.39 -19.46
N PHE A 506 -3.73 13.27 -19.60
CA PHE A 506 -3.06 13.94 -18.48
C PHE A 506 -2.56 15.34 -18.88
N ARG A 507 -2.00 16.08 -17.92
CA ARG A 507 -1.36 17.39 -18.13
C ARG A 507 -0.03 17.39 -17.37
N VAL A 508 0.95 18.12 -17.89
CA VAL A 508 2.19 18.43 -17.18
C VAL A 508 2.00 19.75 -16.43
N ILE A 509 2.30 19.79 -15.12
CA ILE A 509 2.25 21.04 -14.35
C ILE A 509 3.57 21.82 -14.43
N SER A 510 3.55 23.12 -14.11
CA SER A 510 4.75 23.97 -14.25
C SER A 510 5.94 23.48 -13.41
N GLN A 511 5.69 22.99 -12.20
CA GLN A 511 6.71 22.42 -11.32
C GLN A 511 7.31 21.12 -11.89
N GLU A 512 6.46 20.25 -12.47
CA GLU A 512 6.87 19.01 -13.14
C GLU A 512 7.71 19.30 -14.39
N LEU A 513 7.33 20.32 -15.19
CA LEU A 513 8.14 20.77 -16.33
C LEU A 513 9.49 21.35 -15.91
N GLN A 514 9.52 22.15 -14.84
CA GLN A 514 10.76 22.70 -14.29
C GLN A 514 11.70 21.61 -13.80
N PHE A 515 11.16 20.58 -13.12
CA PHE A 515 11.93 19.41 -12.73
C PHE A 515 12.55 18.74 -13.96
N TYR A 516 11.74 18.36 -14.97
CA TYR A 516 12.25 17.71 -16.18
C TYR A 516 13.31 18.51 -16.91
N LYS A 517 13.14 19.83 -17.06
CA LYS A 517 14.14 20.71 -17.67
C LYS A 517 15.42 20.80 -16.85
N SER A 518 15.32 20.92 -15.53
CA SER A 518 16.49 21.02 -14.63
C SER A 518 17.32 19.74 -14.57
N GLN A 519 16.66 18.58 -14.66
CA GLN A 519 17.30 17.26 -14.60
C GLN A 519 17.65 16.69 -15.98
N ASN A 520 17.35 17.43 -17.07
CA ASN A 520 17.56 17.00 -18.45
C ASN A 520 16.87 15.65 -18.79
N LEU A 521 15.59 15.52 -18.40
CA LEU A 521 14.78 14.31 -18.56
C LEU A 521 13.62 14.52 -19.55
N PRO A 522 13.32 13.57 -20.45
CA PRO A 522 12.19 13.65 -21.37
C PRO A 522 10.85 13.62 -20.64
N LEU A 523 9.84 14.25 -21.24
CA LEU A 523 8.47 14.19 -20.74
C LEU A 523 7.91 12.76 -20.69
N PRO A 524 6.99 12.47 -19.76
CA PRO A 524 6.24 11.22 -19.74
C PRO A 524 5.30 11.10 -20.95
N ARG A 525 5.11 9.88 -21.45
CA ARG A 525 4.10 9.52 -22.47
C ARG A 525 2.88 8.80 -21.87
N LEU A 526 3.00 8.42 -20.59
CA LEU A 526 1.99 7.75 -19.79
C LEU A 526 1.43 8.70 -18.72
N CYS A 527 0.13 8.57 -18.43
CA CYS A 527 -0.50 9.29 -17.32
C CYS A 527 0.06 8.83 -15.96
N PRO A 528 -0.07 9.63 -14.88
CA PRO A 528 0.45 9.31 -13.54
C PRO A 528 0.17 7.89 -13.04
N ASN A 529 -1.07 7.40 -13.19
CA ASN A 529 -1.42 6.05 -12.74
C ASN A 529 -0.64 4.99 -13.52
N CYS A 530 -0.61 5.07 -14.85
CA CYS A 530 0.16 4.15 -15.68
C CYS A 530 1.67 4.21 -15.38
N ARG A 531 2.26 5.40 -15.16
CA ARG A 531 3.66 5.54 -14.73
C ARG A 531 3.95 4.75 -13.46
N HIS A 532 3.11 4.94 -12.43
CA HIS A 532 3.20 4.23 -11.16
C HIS A 532 3.07 2.71 -11.34
N TYR A 533 2.06 2.22 -12.07
CA TYR A 533 1.89 0.77 -12.33
C TYR A 533 3.03 0.16 -13.16
N GLN A 534 3.69 0.91 -14.05
CA GLN A 534 4.89 0.43 -14.75
C GLN A 534 6.09 0.38 -13.80
N ARG A 535 6.26 1.37 -12.93
CA ARG A 535 7.31 1.42 -11.91
C ARG A 535 7.18 0.25 -10.93
N THR A 536 5.99 -0.02 -10.40
CA THR A 536 5.76 -1.10 -9.42
C THR A 536 5.92 -2.52 -9.97
N LYS A 537 6.06 -2.72 -11.29
CA LYS A 537 6.48 -4.02 -11.87
C LYS A 537 7.91 -4.42 -11.50
N ASN A 538 8.73 -3.48 -11.02
CA ASN A 538 10.05 -3.78 -10.46
C ASN A 538 9.98 -4.26 -9.00
N ARG A 539 8.85 -4.02 -8.30
CA ARG A 539 8.57 -4.61 -6.98
C ARG A 539 8.19 -6.07 -7.20
N ASN A 540 8.70 -6.95 -6.34
CA ASN A 540 8.33 -8.36 -6.39
C ASN A 540 6.86 -8.56 -5.95
N PRO A 541 6.19 -9.62 -6.45
CA PRO A 541 4.82 -9.92 -6.05
C PRO A 541 4.74 -10.30 -4.57
N VAL A 542 3.61 -9.98 -3.94
CA VAL A 542 3.24 -10.35 -2.56
C VAL A 542 2.85 -11.85 -2.51
N LYS A 543 3.80 -12.71 -2.89
CA LYS A 543 3.67 -14.16 -2.91
C LYS A 543 5.04 -14.83 -2.90
N LEU A 544 5.18 -15.88 -2.10
CA LEU A 544 6.38 -16.71 -2.10
C LEU A 544 6.19 -18.00 -2.94
N PHE A 545 7.31 -18.46 -3.49
CA PHE A 545 7.44 -19.61 -4.38
C PHE A 545 8.65 -20.45 -3.96
N LEU A 546 8.56 -21.76 -4.12
CA LEU A 546 9.72 -22.65 -4.05
C LEU A 546 10.50 -22.56 -5.36
N ARG A 547 11.81 -22.33 -5.26
CA ARG A 547 12.78 -22.40 -6.35
C ARG A 547 14.05 -23.08 -5.84
N ASN A 548 14.92 -23.51 -6.75
CA ASN A 548 16.28 -23.93 -6.39
C ASN A 548 17.26 -22.78 -6.62
N CYS A 549 18.24 -22.62 -5.72
CA CYS A 549 19.36 -21.71 -5.89
C CYS A 549 20.14 -22.07 -7.16
N ALA A 550 20.29 -21.13 -8.09
CA ALA A 550 20.91 -21.40 -9.38
C ALA A 550 22.41 -21.81 -9.31
N LYS A 551 23.11 -21.51 -8.20
CA LYS A 551 24.53 -21.86 -8.00
C LYS A 551 24.78 -23.19 -7.28
N CYS A 552 23.93 -23.57 -6.33
CA CYS A 552 24.14 -24.76 -5.48
C CYS A 552 22.96 -25.75 -5.43
N ASN A 553 21.90 -25.50 -6.20
CA ASN A 553 20.68 -26.30 -6.29
C ASN A 553 19.92 -26.52 -4.96
N LYS A 554 20.29 -25.84 -3.87
CA LYS A 554 19.55 -25.85 -2.60
C LYS A 554 18.16 -25.23 -2.80
N GLU A 555 17.12 -25.88 -2.30
CA GLU A 555 15.76 -25.32 -2.24
C GLU A 555 15.73 -24.02 -1.42
N ILE A 556 15.00 -23.03 -1.93
CA ILE A 556 14.80 -21.70 -1.35
C ILE A 556 13.35 -21.27 -1.54
N GLU A 557 12.80 -20.58 -0.54
CA GLU A 557 11.54 -19.86 -0.67
C GLU A 557 11.81 -18.39 -1.02
N THR A 558 11.17 -17.86 -2.07
CA THR A 558 11.49 -16.55 -2.65
C THR A 558 10.29 -15.89 -3.33
N SER A 559 10.29 -14.56 -3.44
CA SER A 559 9.25 -13.81 -4.16
C SER A 559 9.50 -13.67 -5.67
N TYR A 560 10.65 -14.16 -6.15
CA TYR A 560 10.88 -14.38 -7.58
C TYR A 560 10.09 -15.62 -8.02
N ALA A 561 9.03 -15.41 -8.81
CA ALA A 561 8.19 -16.50 -9.34
C ALA A 561 8.99 -17.53 -10.16
N SER A 562 8.48 -18.76 -10.29
CA SER A 562 9.21 -19.86 -10.94
C SER A 562 9.35 -19.70 -12.47
N ASP A 563 8.50 -18.89 -13.08
CA ASP A 563 8.48 -18.53 -14.51
C ASP A 563 9.30 -17.27 -14.84
N ARG A 564 9.86 -16.61 -13.81
CA ARG A 564 10.64 -15.37 -13.94
C ARG A 564 12.12 -15.63 -14.28
N PRO A 565 12.70 -14.90 -15.26
CA PRO A 565 14.02 -15.19 -15.85
C PRO A 565 15.21 -14.94 -14.91
N GLU A 566 15.01 -14.27 -13.78
CA GLU A 566 16.09 -13.91 -12.86
C GLU A 566 16.86 -15.13 -12.30
N ILE A 567 18.18 -15.01 -12.26
CA ILE A 567 19.10 -15.97 -11.64
C ILE A 567 19.04 -15.79 -10.12
N VAL A 568 18.30 -16.64 -9.40
CA VAL A 568 18.10 -16.48 -7.95
C VAL A 568 19.14 -17.27 -7.15
N TYR A 569 19.88 -16.60 -6.27
CA TYR A 569 20.86 -17.20 -5.36
C TYR A 569 20.37 -17.18 -3.89
N CYS A 570 20.67 -18.25 -3.15
CA CYS A 570 20.53 -18.27 -1.69
C CYS A 570 21.53 -17.32 -1.02
N GLU A 571 21.29 -16.95 0.25
CA GLU A 571 22.11 -16.00 1.02
C GLU A 571 23.63 -16.22 0.85
N GLN A 572 24.11 -17.45 1.11
CA GLN A 572 25.53 -17.78 1.06
C GLN A 572 26.13 -17.64 -0.35
N CYS A 573 25.44 -18.16 -1.38
CA CYS A 573 25.92 -18.07 -2.75
C CYS A 573 25.89 -16.63 -3.28
N TYR A 574 24.91 -15.84 -2.86
CA TYR A 574 24.80 -14.42 -3.20
C TYR A 574 25.92 -13.61 -2.55
N GLN A 575 26.15 -13.78 -1.24
CA GLN A 575 27.24 -13.12 -0.53
C GLN A 575 28.62 -13.46 -1.14
N GLN A 576 28.85 -14.71 -1.54
CA GLN A 576 30.11 -15.11 -2.19
C GLN A 576 30.33 -14.52 -3.59
N GLU A 577 29.29 -14.03 -4.27
CA GLU A 577 29.39 -13.46 -5.61
C GLU A 577 29.44 -11.92 -5.59
N VAL A 578 28.94 -11.28 -4.52
CA VAL A 578 28.66 -9.83 -4.46
C VAL A 578 29.43 -9.10 -3.33
N ALA A 579 30.23 -9.83 -2.55
CA ALA A 579 31.04 -9.26 -1.44
C ALA A 579 32.15 -8.29 -1.89
#